data_AF-A0A359JLU0-F1
#
_entry.id   AF-A0A359JLU0-F1
#
_cell.length_a   1.000
_cell.length_b   1.000
_cell.length_c   1.000
_cell.angle_alpha   90.00
_cell.angle_beta   90.00
_cell.angle_gamma   90.00
#
_symmetry.space_group_name_H-M   'P 1'
#
loop_
_entity.id
_entity.type
_entity.pdbx_description
1 polymer ?
#
loop_
_entity_poly.entity_id
_entity_poly.type
_entity_poly.pdbx_seq_one_letter_code
_entity_poly.pdbx_strand_id
1 'polypeptide(L)' 'MDEKTRNEISRRRTFAIISHPDAGKTTMTEKLLLYGGAIHMAGSVKARKAAHHATSDWMEIEKQRGIS' A
#
# COMPACT_ATOMS: atom_id res chain seq x y z
N MET A 1 22.77 9.62 -22.22
CA MET A 1 21.48 9.27 -21.60
C MET A 1 20.39 9.86 -22.46
N ASP A 2 19.59 9.01 -23.08
CA ASP A 2 18.56 9.39 -24.05
C ASP A 2 17.44 10.21 -23.39
N GLU A 3 16.76 11.02 -24.21
CA GLU A 3 15.70 11.92 -23.76
C GLU A 3 14.50 11.17 -23.18
N LYS A 4 14.17 10.01 -23.77
CA LYS A 4 13.13 9.12 -23.25
C LYS A 4 13.46 8.66 -21.83
N THR A 5 14.67 8.19 -21.57
CA THR A 5 15.11 7.78 -20.21
C THR A 5 15.07 8.95 -19.22
N ARG A 6 15.46 10.17 -19.63
CA ARG A 6 15.35 11.35 -18.76
C ARG A 6 13.90 11.67 -18.39
N ASN A 7 12.98 11.64 -19.35
CA ASN A 7 11.55 11.85 -19.11
C ASN A 7 10.95 10.78 -18.19
N GLU A 8 11.33 9.53 -18.40
CA GLU A 8 10.93 8.39 -17.58
C GLU A 8 11.40 8.52 -16.12
N ILE A 9 12.59 9.03 -15.88
CA ILE A 9 13.09 9.28 -14.51
C ILE A 9 12.34 10.45 -13.87
N SER A 10 12.15 11.53 -14.62
CA SER A 10 11.50 12.74 -14.12
C SER A 10 10.05 12.50 -13.67
N ARG A 11 9.33 11.53 -14.26
CA ARG A 11 7.95 11.21 -13.89
C ARG A 11 7.80 10.26 -12.68
N ARG A 12 8.83 9.51 -12.30
CA ARG A 12 8.74 8.52 -11.21
C ARG A 12 8.75 9.20 -9.85
N ARG A 13 7.93 8.71 -8.92
CA ARG A 13 7.90 9.12 -7.50
C ARG A 13 7.86 7.86 -6.65
N THR A 14 8.94 7.59 -5.92
CA THR A 14 9.05 6.44 -5.01
C THR A 14 9.15 6.97 -3.59
N PHE A 15 8.23 6.57 -2.71
CA PHE A 15 8.17 7.03 -1.33
C PHE A 15 7.57 5.97 -0.41
N ALA A 16 7.72 6.16 0.90
CA ALA A 16 7.14 5.32 1.94
C ALA A 16 6.43 6.19 2.99
N ILE A 17 5.44 5.61 3.68
CA ILE A 17 4.73 6.26 4.79
C ILE A 17 5.19 5.61 6.09
N ILE A 18 5.88 6.37 6.94
CA ILE A 18 6.37 5.93 8.26
C ILE A 18 5.58 6.69 9.32
N SER A 19 4.99 5.97 10.28
CA SER A 19 4.21 6.57 11.37
C SER A 19 4.08 5.62 12.55
N HIS A 20 3.72 6.18 13.71
CA HIS A 20 3.39 5.43 14.92
C HIS A 20 2.19 4.47 14.67
N PRO A 21 2.04 3.37 15.44
CA PRO A 21 0.80 2.59 15.47
C PRO A 21 -0.44 3.49 15.55
N ASP A 22 -1.49 3.11 14.82
CA ASP A 22 -2.79 3.79 14.76
C ASP A 22 -2.83 5.25 14.24
N ALA A 23 -1.70 5.81 13.78
CA ALA A 23 -1.64 7.15 13.18
C ALA A 23 -2.34 7.31 11.81
N GLY A 24 -3.01 6.24 11.32
CA GLY A 24 -3.80 6.31 10.10
C GLY A 24 -3.05 6.08 8.78
N LYS A 25 -1.82 5.55 8.81
CA LYS A 25 -1.03 5.19 7.61
C LYS A 25 -1.84 4.40 6.56
N THR A 26 -2.59 3.40 7.00
CA THR A 26 -3.43 2.56 6.12
C THR A 26 -4.54 3.37 5.45
N THR A 27 -5.23 4.23 6.21
CA THR A 27 -6.29 5.12 5.69
C THR A 27 -5.72 6.11 4.67
N MET A 28 -4.51 6.64 4.89
CA MET A 28 -3.86 7.54 3.94
C MET A 28 -3.48 6.81 2.65
N THR A 29 -2.93 5.60 2.74
CA THR A 29 -2.62 4.75 1.58
C THR A 29 -3.86 4.46 0.74
N GLU A 30 -5.00 4.14 1.36
CA GLU A 30 -6.27 3.91 0.65
C GLU A 30 -6.70 5.12 -0.18
N LYS A 31 -6.64 6.33 0.40
CA LYS A 31 -7.01 7.57 -0.31
C LYS A 31 -6.07 7.87 -1.45
N LEU A 32 -4.76 7.69 -1.26
CA LEU A 32 -3.76 7.89 -2.31
C LEU A 32 -3.99 6.93 -3.49
N LEU A 33 -4.26 5.66 -3.21
CA LEU A 33 -4.58 4.67 -4.25
C LEU A 33 -5.89 5.00 -4.97
N LEU A 34 -6.93 5.43 -4.26
CA LEU A 34 -8.19 5.85 -4.86
C LEU A 34 -7.99 7.04 -5.81
N TYR A 35 -7.28 8.09 -5.35
CA TYR A 35 -7.00 9.27 -6.18
C TYR A 35 -6.08 8.94 -7.36
N GLY A 36 -5.21 7.95 -7.23
CA GLY A 36 -4.38 7.44 -8.32
C GLY A 36 -5.11 6.51 -9.30
N GLY A 37 -6.42 6.27 -9.14
CA GLY A 37 -7.20 5.36 -9.99
C GLY A 37 -6.94 3.87 -9.71
N ALA A 38 -6.17 3.54 -8.68
CA ALA A 38 -5.84 2.18 -8.28
C ALA A 38 -6.92 1.54 -7.38
N ILE A 39 -8.17 1.51 -7.87
CA ILE A 39 -9.36 1.13 -7.10
C ILE A 39 -9.24 -0.28 -6.49
N HIS A 40 -8.78 -1.26 -7.26
CA HIS A 40 -8.59 -2.64 -6.76
C HIS A 40 -7.55 -2.70 -5.62
N MET A 41 -6.45 -1.95 -5.72
CA MET A 41 -5.43 -1.91 -4.67
C MET A 41 -5.96 -1.20 -3.42
N ALA A 42 -6.72 -0.11 -3.57
CA ALA A 42 -7.37 0.58 -2.46
C ALA A 42 -8.36 -0.35 -1.73
N GLY A 43 -9.15 -1.14 -2.47
CA GLY A 43 -10.06 -2.14 -1.93
C GLY A 43 -9.35 -3.23 -1.13
N SER A 44 -8.23 -3.76 -1.64
CA SER A 44 -7.41 -4.75 -0.94
C SER A 44 -6.81 -4.23 0.36
N VAL A 45 -6.37 -2.97 0.40
CA VAL A 45 -5.86 -2.34 1.63
C VAL A 45 -6.97 -2.21 2.68
N LYS A 46 -8.18 -1.79 2.26
CA LYS A 46 -9.35 -1.71 3.14
C LYS A 46 -9.77 -3.08 3.69
N ALA A 47 -9.79 -4.10 2.83
CA ALA A 47 -10.12 -5.48 3.21
C ALA A 47 -9.10 -6.02 4.24
N ARG A 48 -7.80 -5.76 4.04
CA ARG A 48 -6.75 -6.10 5.00
C ARG A 48 -6.96 -5.41 6.35
N LYS A 49 -7.25 -4.09 6.35
CA LYS A 49 -7.55 -3.34 7.59
C LYS A 49 -8.74 -3.93 8.36
N ALA A 50 -9.82 -4.31 7.65
CA ALA A 50 -10.99 -4.94 8.27
C ALA A 50 -10.69 -6.34 8.83
N ALA A 51 -9.80 -7.10 8.19
CA ALA A 51 -9.41 -8.45 8.62
C ALA A 51 -8.47 -8.44 9.85
N HIS A 52 -7.71 -7.37 10.09
CA HIS A 52 -6.81 -7.25 11.24
C HIS A 52 -7.52 -7.22 12.62
N HIS A 53 -8.85 -7.15 12.68
CA HIS A 53 -9.59 -7.31 13.94
C HIS A 53 -9.61 -8.76 14.46
N ALA A 54 -9.16 -9.74 13.67
CA ALA A 54 -8.91 -11.13 14.08
C ALA A 54 -7.39 -11.43 13.97
N THR A 55 -6.63 -10.96 14.95
CA THR A 55 -5.15 -11.00 14.97
C THR A 55 -4.54 -12.40 14.93
N SER A 56 -5.27 -13.43 15.37
CA SER A 56 -4.76 -14.81 15.44
C SER A 56 -4.71 -15.51 14.08
N ASP A 57 -5.76 -15.38 13.26
CA ASP A 57 -5.85 -16.09 11.97
C ASP A 57 -5.07 -15.38 10.85
N TRP A 58 -4.91 -14.06 10.96
CA TRP A 58 -4.26 -13.25 9.92
C TRP A 58 -2.74 -13.50 9.83
N MET A 59 -2.08 -13.63 10.99
CA MET A 59 -0.62 -13.80 11.07
C MET A 59 -0.15 -15.11 10.40
N GLU A 60 -0.98 -16.15 10.47
CA GLU A 60 -0.71 -17.45 9.84
C GLU A 60 -0.88 -17.39 8.31
N ILE A 61 -1.88 -16.65 7.82
CA ILE A 61 -2.14 -16.46 6.38
C ILE A 61 -1.04 -15.61 5.71
N GLU A 62 -0.54 -14.55 6.36
CA GLU A 62 0.55 -13.72 5.83
C GLU A 62 1.84 -14.54 5.65
N LYS A 63 2.18 -15.35 6.65
CA LYS A 63 3.32 -16.27 6.61
C LYS A 63 3.18 -17.32 5.50
N GLN A 64 2.00 -17.90 5.32
CA GLN A 64 1.73 -18.88 4.26
C GLN A 64 1.82 -18.28 2.85
N ARG A 65 1.47 -17.00 2.69
CA ARG A 65 1.50 -16.30 1.39
C ARG A 65 2.84 -15.60 1.11
N GLY A 66 3.78 -15.64 2.05
CA GLY A 66 5.09 -14.98 1.92
C GLY A 66 4.99 -13.45 1.87
N ILE A 67 3.92 -12.88 2.42
CA ILE A 67 3.69 -11.44 2.45
C ILE A 67 4.18 -10.97 3.83
N SER A 68 5.43 -10.50 3.90
CA SER A 68 6.00 -9.84 5.08
C SER A 68 6.10 -8.34 4.87
#